data_AF-A0AA40RVE2-F1
#
_entry.id   AF-A0AA40RVE2-F1
#
_cell.length_a   1.000
_cell.length_b   1.000
_cell.length_c   1.000
_cell.angle_alpha   90.00
_cell.angle_beta   90.00
_cell.angle_gamma   90.00
#
_symmetry.space_group_name_H-M   'P 1'
#
loop_
_entity.id
_entity.type
_entity.pdbx_description
1 polymer ?
#
loop_
_entity_poly.entity_id
_entity_poly.type
_entity_poly.pdbx_seq_one_letter_code
_entity_poly.pdbx_strand_id
1 'polypeptide(L)'
;MQIKVRDGGFFPPNHPHYHLQVWTDYAPEVMQTASFAGQEMIAIIDVAGAFQLEYLGHKAEGFSSIEDAKTAAPEFAIAVLERMRTLIQDN
;
A
#
# COMPACT_ATOMS: atom_id res chain seq x y z
N MET A 1 9.36 15.67 15.51
CA MET A 1 8.50 14.58 16.01
C MET A 1 8.92 13.29 15.31
N GLN A 2 9.25 12.22 16.04
CA GLN A 2 9.68 10.94 15.45
C GLN A 2 8.52 9.94 15.53
N ILE A 3 8.09 9.42 14.39
CA ILE A 3 7.07 8.37 14.29
C ILE A 3 7.79 7.03 14.49
N LYS A 4 7.38 6.22 15.46
CA LYS A 4 7.93 4.88 15.73
C LYS A 4 6.88 3.82 15.35
N VAL A 5 7.29 2.77 14.63
CA VAL A 5 6.44 1.58 14.43
C VAL A 5 6.36 0.80 15.73
N ARG A 6 5.21 0.18 16.01
CA ARG A 6 4.97 -0.65 17.21
C ARG A 6 5.92 -1.85 17.34
N ASP A 7 6.60 -2.26 16.27
CA ASP A 7 7.52 -3.39 16.24
C ASP A 7 9.00 -2.94 16.28
N GLY A 8 9.39 -2.17 17.30
CA GLY A 8 10.80 -1.91 17.66
C GLY A 8 11.75 -1.28 16.61
N GLY A 9 11.29 -1.05 15.38
CA GLY A 9 12.07 -0.61 14.24
C GLY A 9 12.04 0.89 14.09
N PHE A 10 13.23 1.51 14.16
CA PHE A 10 13.46 2.91 13.81
C PHE A 10 13.26 3.10 12.29
N PHE A 11 12.62 4.19 11.87
CA PHE A 11 12.61 4.64 10.47
C PHE A 11 13.75 5.64 10.23
N PRO A 12 14.95 5.22 9.81
CA PRO A 12 15.88 6.15 9.19
C PRO A 12 15.39 6.43 7.76
N PRO A 13 15.25 7.70 7.33
CA PRO A 13 14.73 8.05 6.00
C PRO A 13 15.62 7.61 4.80
N ASN A 14 16.73 6.91 5.02
CA ASN A 14 17.76 6.62 4.01
C ASN A 14 18.30 5.16 4.03
N HIS A 15 17.55 4.15 4.49
CA HIS A 15 18.06 2.77 4.50
C HIS A 15 17.68 2.01 3.21
N PRO A 16 18.66 1.60 2.37
CA PRO A 16 18.42 1.05 1.02
C PRO A 16 17.77 -0.34 0.97
N HIS A 17 17.43 -0.94 2.13
CA HIS A 17 16.88 -2.30 2.22
C HIS A 17 15.39 -2.38 2.63
N TYR A 18 14.70 -1.26 2.88
CA TYR A 18 13.26 -1.27 3.24
C TYR A 18 12.31 -0.95 2.09
N HIS A 19 12.80 -0.97 0.85
CA HIS A 19 11.97 -1.00 -0.37
C HIS A 19 11.31 -2.36 -0.62
N LEU A 20 11.44 -3.30 0.31
CA LEU A 20 10.82 -4.61 0.19
C LEU A 20 9.35 -4.45 0.55
N GLN A 21 8.54 -4.22 -0.48
CA GLN A 21 7.14 -4.60 -0.46
C GLN A 21 7.10 -6.12 -0.18
N VAL A 22 6.96 -6.50 1.09
CA VAL A 22 6.77 -7.91 1.45
C VAL A 22 5.31 -8.21 1.17
N TRP A 23 5.04 -8.67 -0.04
CA TRP A 23 3.74 -9.20 -0.41
C TRP A 23 3.61 -10.60 0.17
N THR A 24 2.64 -10.79 1.06
CA THR A 24 2.28 -12.10 1.59
C THR A 24 1.35 -12.78 0.61
N ASP A 25 1.84 -13.86 -0.01
CA ASP A 25 1.14 -14.67 -1.01
C ASP A 25 0.12 -15.63 -0.38
N TYR A 26 -0.85 -15.13 0.40
CA TYR A 26 -1.86 -16.00 1.00
C TYR A 26 -2.69 -16.71 -0.08
N ALA A 27 -2.93 -16.04 -1.21
CA ALA A 27 -3.43 -16.61 -2.46
C ALA A 27 -2.83 -15.84 -3.65
N PRO A 28 -1.64 -16.22 -4.17
CA PRO A 28 -0.89 -15.41 -5.15
C PRO A 28 -1.66 -15.09 -6.44
N GLU A 29 -2.68 -15.88 -6.75
CA GLU A 29 -3.51 -15.75 -7.95
C GLU A 29 -4.74 -14.85 -7.74
N VAL A 30 -5.10 -14.52 -6.49
CA VAL A 30 -6.37 -13.87 -6.14
C VAL A 30 -6.19 -12.67 -5.22
N MET A 31 -5.31 -12.76 -4.22
CA MET A 31 -5.12 -11.77 -3.17
C MET A 31 -3.69 -11.78 -2.63
N GLN A 32 -3.02 -10.64 -2.70
CA GLN A 32 -1.73 -10.40 -2.08
C GLN A 32 -1.83 -9.21 -1.13
N THR A 33 -1.20 -9.29 0.03
CA THR A 33 -1.21 -8.20 1.02
C THR A 33 0.20 -7.69 1.27
N ALA A 34 0.40 -6.39 1.40
CA ALA A 34 1.68 -5.80 1.76
C ALA A 34 1.51 -4.69 2.80
N SER A 35 2.53 -4.48 3.64
CA SER A 35 2.50 -3.42 4.66
C SER A 35 3.13 -2.12 4.15
N PHE A 36 2.33 -1.06 4.05
CA PHE A 36 2.76 0.29 3.71
C PHE A 36 2.56 1.23 4.91
N ALA A 37 3.63 1.90 5.35
CA ALA A 37 3.61 2.81 6.51
C ALA A 37 3.00 2.19 7.80
N GLY A 38 3.13 0.87 7.97
CA GLY A 38 2.54 0.13 9.10
C GLY A 38 1.04 -0.15 8.97
N GLN A 39 0.47 -0.03 7.77
CA GLN A 39 -0.91 -0.33 7.44
C GLN A 39 -0.95 -1.35 6.31
N GLU A 40 -1.91 -2.26 6.36
CA GLU A 40 -2.07 -3.30 5.35
C GLU A 40 -2.69 -2.72 4.07
N MET A 41 -2.03 -2.98 2.95
CA MET A 41 -2.54 -2.77 1.59
C MET A 41 -2.86 -4.14 1.00
N ILE A 42 -4.00 -4.23 0.34
CA ILE A 42 -4.49 -5.46 -0.27
C ILE A 42 -4.53 -5.24 -1.78
N ALA A 43 -3.85 -6.09 -2.53
CA ALA A 43 -4.06 -6.24 -3.96
C ALA A 43 -4.97 -7.43 -4.18
N ILE A 44 -6.13 -7.24 -4.82
CA ILE A 44 -7.13 -8.29 -5.06
C ILE A 44 -7.64 -8.21 -6.49
N ILE A 45 -8.02 -9.36 -7.06
CA ILE A 45 -8.74 -9.41 -8.33
C ILE A 45 -10.25 -9.20 -8.10
N ASP A 46 -10.83 -8.23 -8.80
CA ASP A 46 -12.27 -7.99 -8.80
C ASP A 46 -13.03 -9.13 -9.49
N VAL A 47 -14.33 -9.25 -9.20
CA VAL A 47 -15.23 -10.20 -9.88
C VAL A 47 -15.30 -10.01 -11.39
N ALA A 48 -15.00 -8.80 -11.89
CA ALA A 48 -14.89 -8.50 -13.33
C ALA A 48 -13.53 -8.91 -13.94
N GLY A 49 -12.60 -9.45 -13.15
CA GLY A 49 -11.25 -9.83 -13.58
C GLY A 49 -10.23 -8.68 -13.62
N ALA A 50 -10.61 -7.48 -13.16
CA ALA A 50 -9.71 -6.34 -13.06
C ALA A 50 -8.97 -6.35 -11.71
N PHE A 51 -7.69 -6.02 -11.69
CA PHE A 51 -6.94 -5.94 -10.44
C PHE A 51 -7.23 -4.60 -9.74
N GLN A 52 -7.35 -4.64 -8.42
CA GLN A 52 -7.56 -3.48 -7.58
C GLN A 52 -6.62 -3.47 -6.36
N LEU A 53 -6.34 -2.28 -5.86
CA LEU A 53 -5.60 -2.03 -4.63
C LEU A 53 -6.52 -1.40 -3.61
N GLU A 54 -6.58 -1.95 -2.41
CA GLU A 54 -7.30 -1.39 -1.27
C GLU A 54 -6.31 -0.98 -0.18
N TYR A 55 -6.39 0.27 0.27
CA TYR A 55 -5.53 0.82 1.31
C TYR A 55 -6.25 1.93 2.08
N LEU A 56 -6.33 1.79 3.41
CA LEU A 56 -6.91 2.82 4.29
C LEU A 56 -8.32 3.28 3.89
N GLY A 57 -9.14 2.37 3.37
CA GLY A 57 -10.51 2.66 2.92
C GLY A 57 -10.60 3.34 1.55
N HIS A 58 -9.47 3.54 0.87
CA HIS A 58 -9.41 3.96 -0.53
C HIS A 58 -9.13 2.75 -1.41
N LYS A 59 -9.74 2.74 -2.61
CA LYS A 59 -9.48 1.74 -3.64
C LYS A 59 -8.97 2.38 -4.93
N ALA A 60 -8.02 1.72 -5.58
CA ALA A 60 -7.60 1.99 -6.95
C ALA A 60 -7.92 0.77 -7.81
N GLU A 61 -8.55 1.00 -8.96
CA GLU A 61 -9.04 -0.04 -9.87
C GLU A 61 -8.56 0.25 -11.29
N GLY A 62 -8.63 -0.76 -12.17
CA GLY A 62 -8.27 -0.63 -13.59
C GLY A 62 -6.88 -1.14 -13.96
N PHE A 63 -6.22 -1.87 -13.06
CA PHE A 63 -4.93 -2.51 -13.37
C PHE A 63 -5.14 -3.76 -14.23
N SER A 64 -4.29 -3.93 -15.24
CA SER A 64 -4.38 -5.05 -16.19
C SER A 64 -3.81 -6.35 -15.62
N SER A 65 -2.91 -6.25 -14.64
CA SER A 65 -2.24 -7.37 -13.99
C SER A 65 -1.93 -7.05 -12.52
N ILE A 66 -1.74 -8.07 -11.69
CA ILE A 66 -1.28 -7.88 -10.30
C ILE A 66 0.09 -7.19 -10.22
N GLU A 67 0.99 -7.45 -11.17
CA GLU A 67 2.31 -6.80 -11.23
C GLU A 67 2.23 -5.28 -11.49
N ASP A 68 1.26 -4.88 -12.31
CA ASP A 68 0.97 -3.48 -12.61
C ASP A 68 0.41 -2.79 -11.36
N ALA A 69 -0.52 -3.45 -10.67
CA ALA A 69 -1.03 -3.01 -9.37
C ALA A 69 0.10 -2.89 -8.32
N LYS A 70 1.03 -3.84 -8.23
CA LYS A 70 2.17 -3.78 -7.29
C LYS A 70 3.14 -2.65 -7.61
N THR A 71 3.33 -2.35 -8.89
CA THR A 71 4.17 -1.23 -9.33
C THR A 71 3.53 0.11 -8.97
N ALA A 72 2.19 0.22 -9.07
CA ALA A 72 1.42 1.40 -8.70
C ALA A 72 1.16 1.53 -7.19
N ALA A 73 1.23 0.43 -6.42
CA ALA A 73 1.01 0.38 -4.98
C ALA A 73 1.74 1.47 -4.16
N PRO A 74 3.06 1.70 -4.32
CA PRO A 74 3.74 2.75 -3.56
C PRO A 74 3.25 4.15 -3.92
N GLU A 75 2.98 4.41 -5.21
CA GLU A 75 2.44 5.70 -5.66
C GLU A 75 1.03 5.93 -5.12
N PHE A 76 0.19 4.89 -5.14
CA PHE A 76 -1.14 4.90 -4.55
C PHE A 76 -1.11 5.17 -3.04
N ALA A 77 -0.22 4.50 -2.29
CA ALA A 77 -0.05 4.75 -0.85
C ALA A 77 0.31 6.22 -0.57
N ILE A 78 1.23 6.79 -1.35
CA ILE A 78 1.63 8.20 -1.22
C ILE A 78 0.43 9.10 -1.49
N ALA A 79 -0.30 8.90 -2.59
CA ALA A 79 -1.46 9.70 -2.95
C ALA A 79 -2.57 9.65 -1.89
N VAL A 80 -2.83 8.46 -1.31
CA VAL A 80 -3.80 8.30 -0.20
C VAL A 80 -3.34 9.04 1.05
N LEU A 81 -2.06 8.93 1.43
CA LEU A 81 -1.51 9.64 2.58
C LEU A 81 -1.54 11.16 2.39
N GLU A 82 -1.23 11.66 1.20
CA GLU A 82 -1.34 13.08 0.86
C GLU A 82 -2.80 13.57 0.86
N ARG A 83 -3.73 12.74 0.39
CA ARG A 83 -5.17 13.05 0.45
C ARG A 83 -5.65 13.13 1.88
N MET A 84 -5.32 12.17 2.73
CA MET A 84 -5.67 12.21 4.15
C MET A 84 -5.02 13.39 4.86
N ARG A 85 -3.75 13.70 4.57
CA ARG A 85 -3.10 14.91 5.08
C ARG A 85 -3.87 16.16 4.71
N THR A 86 -4.31 16.27 3.45
CA THR A 86 -5.14 17.40 2.99
C THR A 86 -6.45 17.47 3.76
N LEU A 87 -7.13 16.33 3.99
CA LEU A 87 -8.39 16.28 4.75
C LEU A 87 -8.24 16.64 6.23
N ILE A 88 -7.07 16.40 6.84
CA ILE A 88 -6.76 16.79 8.22
C ILE A 88 -6.38 18.28 8.30
N GLN A 89 -5.77 18.82 7.23
CA GLN A 89 -5.35 20.22 7.17
C GLN A 89 -6.45 21.18 6.69
N ASP A 90 -7.55 20.66 6.12
CA ASP A 90 -8.72 21.48 5.78
C ASP A 90 -9.50 21.81 7.07
N ASN A 91 -9.61 23.11 7.31
CA ASN A 91 -9.85 23.78 8.58
C ASN A 91 -11.29 23.73 9.08
#